data_AF-A0A1G3KXH1-F1
#
_entry.id   AF-A0A1G3KXH1-F1
#
_cell.length_a   1.000
_cell.length_b   1.000
_cell.length_c   1.000
_cell.angle_alpha   90.00
_cell.angle_beta   90.00
_cell.angle_gamma   90.00
#
_symmetry.space_group_name_H-M   'P 1'
#
loop_
_entity.id
_entity.type
_entity.pdbx_description
1 polymer ?
#
loop_
_entity_poly.entity_id
_entity_poly.type
_entity_poly.pdbx_seq_one_letter_code
_entity_poly.pdbx_strand_id
1 'polypeptide(L)'
;MPSADPNTPPTPDARSFDGVSHGYAPDGRSAGPPPEPLSRIVGDVVDNFSATAKAELALLEARSELALHGASRAAIWGGVAATAAGVALLALAFGAILVLSPHIGPLLATIVVVAVLLAIAAVAAWRAQLGYGDIRTALRSDLTNEGLDDAADA
;
A
#
# COMPACT_ATOMS: atom_id res chain seq x y z
N MET A 1 -86.13 -18.49 9.26
CA MET A 1 -85.36 -18.33 8.00
C MET A 1 -84.82 -16.90 8.03
N PRO A 2 -83.50 -16.68 8.10
CA PRO A 2 -82.56 -17.20 7.11
C PRO A 2 -81.72 -18.39 7.59
N SER A 3 -81.32 -19.21 6.62
CA SER A 3 -80.48 -20.40 6.74
C SER A 3 -79.18 -20.18 5.96
N ALA A 4 -78.14 -20.92 6.39
CA ALA A 4 -76.83 -21.17 5.76
C ALA A 4 -75.82 -19.99 5.79
N ASP A 5 -74.55 -20.20 6.14
CA ASP A 5 -73.66 -21.21 5.53
C ASP A 5 -72.75 -21.97 6.55
N PRO A 6 -72.59 -23.31 6.47
CA PRO A 6 -71.74 -24.12 7.34
C PRO A 6 -70.25 -24.22 6.94
N ASN A 7 -69.75 -23.49 5.95
CA ASN A 7 -68.37 -23.68 5.45
C ASN A 7 -67.57 -22.38 5.20
N THR A 8 -67.12 -21.69 6.25
CA THR A 8 -65.93 -20.82 6.10
C THR A 8 -65.17 -20.60 7.42
N PRO A 9 -64.03 -21.27 7.65
CA PRO A 9 -62.89 -20.69 8.35
C PRO A 9 -61.89 -20.16 7.28
N PRO A 10 -61.11 -19.07 7.50
CA PRO A 10 -60.28 -18.92 8.71
C PRO A 10 -60.03 -17.47 9.23
N THR A 11 -59.48 -17.46 10.45
CA THR A 11 -58.76 -16.44 11.27
C THR A 11 -58.34 -15.08 10.68
N PRO A 12 -58.55 -13.96 11.40
CA PRO A 12 -57.92 -12.66 11.12
C PRO A 12 -56.52 -12.53 11.74
N ASP A 13 -55.56 -12.29 10.85
CA ASP A 13 -54.45 -11.33 10.96
C ASP A 13 -53.48 -11.46 12.14
N ALA A 14 -52.61 -12.46 12.03
CA ALA A 14 -51.23 -12.30 12.46
C ALA A 14 -50.63 -11.12 11.68
N ARG A 15 -50.27 -10.04 12.38
CA ARG A 15 -49.55 -8.90 11.82
C ARG A 15 -48.29 -9.41 11.10
N SER A 16 -48.38 -9.46 9.78
CA SER A 16 -47.28 -9.63 8.86
C SER A 16 -46.32 -8.48 9.10
N PHE A 17 -45.22 -8.75 9.80
CA PHE A 17 -44.10 -7.83 9.86
C PHE A 17 -43.46 -7.80 8.47
N ASP A 18 -43.88 -6.78 7.75
CA ASP A 18 -43.37 -6.22 6.53
C ASP A 18 -41.84 -6.36 6.39
N GLY A 19 -41.41 -7.33 5.59
CA GLY A 19 -40.99 -6.95 4.24
C GLY A 19 -39.55 -6.50 4.03
N VAL A 20 -38.62 -6.70 4.97
CA VAL A 20 -37.18 -6.64 4.64
C VAL A 20 -36.59 -8.04 4.62
N SER A 21 -36.84 -8.74 3.50
CA SER A 21 -36.10 -9.93 3.12
C SER A 21 -34.69 -9.49 2.72
N HIS A 22 -33.75 -9.51 3.67
CA HIS A 22 -32.35 -9.63 3.31
C HIS A 22 -32.19 -11.04 2.74
N GLY A 23 -32.17 -11.13 1.41
CA GLY A 23 -32.03 -12.39 0.70
C GLY A 23 -30.93 -13.24 1.34
N TYR A 24 -31.33 -14.41 1.83
CA TYR A 24 -30.55 -15.43 2.54
C TYR A 24 -30.61 -15.41 4.08
N ALA A 25 -31.71 -15.90 4.63
CA ALA A 25 -31.71 -16.60 5.91
C ALA A 25 -32.12 -18.06 5.64
N PRO A 26 -31.19 -19.03 5.65
CA PRO A 26 -31.57 -20.43 5.46
C PRO A 26 -32.39 -20.90 6.67
N ASP A 27 -33.65 -21.26 6.41
CA ASP A 27 -34.59 -21.81 7.40
C ASP A 27 -34.22 -23.27 7.74
N GLY A 28 -33.08 -23.43 8.39
CA GLY A 28 -32.60 -24.70 8.87
C GLY A 28 -31.66 -24.45 10.02
N ARG A 29 -31.86 -25.14 11.14
CA ARG A 29 -30.81 -25.25 12.17
C ARG A 29 -29.56 -25.68 11.42
N SER A 30 -28.52 -24.85 11.38
CA SER A 30 -27.26 -25.19 10.72
C SER A 30 -26.83 -26.54 11.28
N ALA A 31 -27.01 -27.62 10.50
CA ALA A 31 -26.34 -28.86 10.80
C ALA A 31 -24.87 -28.47 10.77
N GLY A 32 -24.21 -28.51 11.93
CA GLY A 32 -22.79 -28.19 12.01
C GLY A 32 -22.10 -28.96 10.89
N PRO A 33 -21.23 -28.30 10.09
CA PRO A 33 -20.61 -28.92 8.94
C PRO A 33 -20.06 -30.29 9.39
N PRO A 34 -20.29 -31.38 8.61
CA PRO A 34 -19.68 -32.66 8.91
C PRO A 34 -18.18 -32.42 9.14
N PRO A 35 -17.52 -33.13 10.07
CA PRO A 35 -16.13 -32.86 10.43
C PRO A 35 -15.24 -33.05 9.20
N GLU A 36 -15.03 -31.94 8.48
CA GLU A 36 -14.12 -31.82 7.36
C GLU A 36 -12.71 -32.05 7.92
N PRO A 37 -11.89 -32.88 7.26
CA PRO A 37 -10.53 -33.09 7.71
C PRO A 37 -9.80 -31.74 7.72
N LEU A 38 -9.04 -31.48 8.79
CA LEU A 38 -8.29 -30.23 9.00
C LEU A 38 -7.46 -29.81 7.77
N SER A 39 -6.95 -30.77 7.00
CA SER A 39 -6.21 -30.53 5.76
C SER A 39 -7.03 -29.78 4.70
N ARG A 40 -8.34 -30.00 4.63
CA ARG A 40 -9.23 -29.33 3.68
C ARG A 40 -9.56 -27.91 4.10
N ILE A 41 -9.73 -27.71 5.41
CA ILE A 41 -9.97 -26.39 6.01
C ILE A 41 -8.74 -25.49 5.82
N VAL A 42 -7.54 -26.03 6.02
CA VAL A 42 -6.28 -25.29 5.78
C VAL A 42 -6.13 -24.96 4.29
N GLY A 43 -6.45 -25.90 3.40
CA GLY A 43 -6.43 -25.67 1.95
C GLY A 43 -7.33 -24.50 1.53
N ASP A 44 -8.59 -24.50 1.98
CA ASP A 44 -9.54 -23.44 1.63
C ASP A 44 -9.11 -22.05 2.13
N VAL A 45 -8.45 -21.99 3.30
CA VAL A 45 -7.93 -20.74 3.87
C VAL A 45 -6.76 -20.22 3.05
N VAL A 46 -5.80 -21.10 2.69
CA VAL A 46 -4.65 -20.75 1.84
C VAL A 46 -5.11 -20.27 0.47
N ASP A 47 -6.07 -20.97 -0.14
CA ASP A 47 -6.63 -20.60 -1.44
C ASP A 47 -7.34 -19.25 -1.40
N ASN A 48 -8.11 -18.97 -0.34
CA ASN A 48 -8.78 -17.69 -0.18
C ASN A 48 -7.79 -16.52 0.04
N PHE A 49 -6.70 -16.74 0.79
CA PHE A 49 -5.64 -15.74 0.93
C PHE A 49 -4.88 -15.52 -0.37
N SER A 50 -4.56 -16.59 -1.11
CA SER A 50 -3.93 -16.49 -2.43
C SER A 50 -4.80 -15.73 -3.43
N ALA A 51 -6.11 -16.01 -3.44
CA ALA A 51 -7.07 -15.32 -4.30
C ALA A 51 -7.17 -13.82 -3.95
N THR A 52 -7.17 -13.50 -2.66
CA THR A 52 -7.20 -12.12 -2.18
C THR A 52 -5.89 -11.37 -2.51
N ALA A 53 -4.75 -12.01 -2.31
CA ALA A 53 -3.43 -11.45 -2.64
C ALA A 53 -3.29 -11.17 -4.15
N LYS A 54 -3.76 -12.10 -4.99
CA LYS A 54 -3.79 -11.92 -6.45
C LYS A 54 -4.70 -10.76 -6.88
N ALA A 55 -5.83 -10.57 -6.19
CA ALA A 55 -6.74 -9.46 -6.47
C ALA A 55 -6.13 -8.10 -6.10
N GLU A 56 -5.43 -8.01 -4.97
CA GLU A 56 -4.72 -6.79 -4.57
C GLU A 56 -3.51 -6.50 -5.48
N LEU A 57 -2.76 -7.52 -5.89
CA LEU A 57 -1.68 -7.37 -6.87
C LEU A 57 -2.21 -6.86 -8.22
N ALA A 58 -3.33 -7.39 -8.69
CA ALA A 58 -3.98 -6.88 -9.91
C ALA A 58 -4.43 -5.41 -9.76
N LEU A 59 -4.83 -5.00 -8.56
CA LEU A 59 -5.20 -3.62 -8.24
C LEU A 59 -3.97 -2.70 -8.18
N LEU A 60 -2.85 -3.18 -7.62
CA LEU A 60 -1.57 -2.48 -7.65
C LEU A 60 -1.04 -2.34 -9.06
N GLU A 61 -1.16 -3.37 -9.89
CA GLU A 61 -0.71 -3.35 -11.28
C GLU A 61 -1.52 -2.33 -12.10
N ALA A 62 -2.86 -2.34 -11.97
CA ALA A 62 -3.72 -1.35 -12.61
C ALA A 62 -3.45 0.09 -12.11
N ARG A 63 -3.20 0.27 -10.81
CA ARG A 63 -2.79 1.58 -10.26
C ARG A 63 -1.39 1.98 -10.70
N SER A 64 -0.48 1.02 -10.90
CA SER A 64 0.88 1.27 -11.38
C SER A 64 0.87 1.75 -12.83
N GLU A 65 -0.02 1.21 -13.66
CA GLU A 65 -0.19 1.61 -15.07
C GLU A 65 -0.73 3.05 -15.20
N LEU A 66 -1.61 3.45 -14.27
CA LEU A 66 -2.08 4.84 -14.13
C LEU A 66 -1.00 5.75 -13.53
N ALA A 67 -0.23 5.25 -12.55
CA ALA A 67 0.87 6.00 -11.94
C ALA A 67 2.01 6.24 -12.94
N LEU A 68 2.27 5.34 -13.87
CA LEU A 68 3.31 5.45 -14.91
C LEU A 68 3.10 6.67 -15.82
N HIS A 69 1.84 7.03 -16.11
CA HIS A 69 1.53 8.21 -16.93
C HIS A 69 1.80 9.53 -16.20
N GLY A 70 1.49 9.62 -14.90
CA GLY A 70 1.86 10.78 -14.07
C GLY A 70 3.35 10.82 -13.70
N ALA A 71 3.92 9.65 -13.44
CA ALA A 71 5.31 9.47 -13.04
C ALA A 71 6.27 9.79 -14.18
N SER A 72 5.93 9.51 -15.45
CA SER A 72 6.77 9.91 -16.59
C SER A 72 6.93 11.43 -16.68
N ARG A 73 5.84 12.18 -16.48
CA ARG A 73 5.88 13.65 -16.48
C ARG A 73 6.61 14.19 -15.25
N ALA A 74 6.38 13.60 -14.09
CA ALA A 74 7.11 13.94 -12.87
C ALA A 74 8.61 13.59 -12.98
N ALA A 75 8.98 12.53 -13.68
CA ALA A 75 10.36 12.11 -13.92
C ALA A 75 11.09 13.08 -14.86
N ILE A 76 10.42 13.56 -15.92
CA ILE A 76 10.99 14.59 -16.82
C ILE A 76 11.28 15.87 -16.04
N TRP A 77 10.29 16.40 -15.32
CA TRP A 77 10.47 17.62 -14.52
C TRP A 77 11.44 17.41 -13.35
N GLY A 78 11.47 16.22 -12.75
CA GLY A 78 12.43 15.82 -11.73
C GLY A 78 13.86 15.82 -12.26
N GLY A 79 14.09 15.30 -13.47
CA GLY A 79 15.40 15.35 -14.13
C GLY A 79 15.85 16.78 -14.44
N VAL A 80 14.93 17.62 -14.93
CA VAL A 80 15.21 19.06 -15.17
C VAL A 80 15.56 19.77 -13.86
N ALA A 81 14.80 19.53 -12.79
CA ALA A 81 15.07 20.12 -11.49
C ALA A 81 16.41 19.63 -10.91
N ALA A 82 16.73 18.34 -11.02
CA ALA A 82 17.99 17.78 -10.53
C ALA A 82 19.20 18.33 -11.28
N THR A 83 19.11 18.46 -12.61
CA THR A 83 20.17 19.08 -13.43
C THR A 83 20.34 20.56 -13.10
N ALA A 84 19.24 21.32 -12.99
CA ALA A 84 19.29 22.71 -12.56
C ALA A 84 19.89 22.89 -11.16
N ALA A 85 19.53 22.02 -10.21
CA ALA A 85 20.10 22.00 -8.87
C ALA A 85 21.61 21.70 -8.91
N GLY A 86 22.05 20.75 -9.74
CA GLY A 86 23.47 20.47 -9.94
C GLY A 86 24.25 21.68 -10.47
N VAL A 87 23.71 22.38 -11.47
CA VAL A 87 24.32 23.61 -12.01
C VAL A 87 24.34 24.71 -10.94
N ALA A 88 23.26 24.88 -10.18
CA ALA A 88 23.18 25.86 -9.09
C ALA A 88 24.22 25.59 -7.99
N LEU A 89 24.43 24.33 -7.60
CA LEU A 89 25.47 23.96 -6.64
C LEU A 89 26.87 24.22 -7.18
N LEU A 90 27.10 24.01 -8.49
CA LEU A 90 28.37 24.32 -9.12
C LEU A 90 28.65 25.83 -9.13
N ALA A 91 27.64 26.62 -9.48
CA ALA A 91 27.72 28.08 -9.44
C ALA A 91 27.95 28.61 -8.01
N LEU A 92 27.25 28.04 -7.03
CA LEU A 92 27.44 28.33 -5.60
C LEU A 92 28.88 28.00 -5.18
N ALA A 93 29.43 26.86 -5.61
CA ALA A 93 30.80 26.47 -5.29
C ALA A 93 31.82 27.45 -5.88
N PHE A 94 31.71 27.81 -7.16
CA PHE A 94 32.60 28.79 -7.77
C PHE A 94 32.50 30.17 -7.11
N GLY A 95 31.29 30.64 -6.81
CA GLY A 95 31.07 31.90 -6.10
C GLY A 95 31.70 31.90 -4.71
N ALA A 96 31.51 30.82 -3.94
CA ALA A 96 32.09 30.67 -2.61
C ALA A 96 33.62 30.62 -2.66
N ILE A 97 34.20 29.88 -3.62
CA ILE A 97 35.66 29.81 -3.80
C ILE A 97 36.23 31.19 -4.14
N LEU A 98 35.61 31.94 -5.06
CA LEU A 98 36.10 33.26 -5.45
C LEU A 98 36.10 34.25 -4.28
N VAL A 99 35.06 34.23 -3.43
CA VAL A 99 34.96 35.08 -2.24
C VAL A 99 35.97 34.68 -1.17
N LEU A 100 36.20 33.38 -0.98
CA LEU A 100 37.04 32.87 0.12
C LEU A 100 38.54 32.81 -0.23
N SER A 101 38.87 32.67 -1.51
CA SER A 101 40.24 32.61 -2.04
C SER A 101 41.16 33.73 -1.53
N PRO A 102 40.79 35.03 -1.53
CA PRO A 102 41.68 36.09 -1.03
C PRO A 102 41.96 36.03 0.48
N HIS A 103 41.17 35.30 1.27
CA HIS A 103 41.32 35.25 2.73
C HIS A 103 42.21 34.10 3.20
N ILE A 104 42.04 32.91 2.61
CA ILE A 104 42.70 31.68 3.08
C ILE A 104 43.45 30.94 1.97
N GLY A 105 43.50 31.50 0.77
CA GLY A 105 44.10 30.88 -0.41
C GLY A 105 43.17 29.89 -1.11
N PRO A 106 43.39 29.64 -2.42
CA PRO A 106 42.47 28.86 -3.25
C PRO A 106 42.35 27.38 -2.85
N LEU A 107 43.45 26.77 -2.38
CA LEU A 107 43.45 25.35 -2.02
C LEU A 107 42.67 25.08 -0.72
N LEU A 108 42.79 25.96 0.27
CA LEU A 108 42.02 25.87 1.52
C LEU A 108 40.54 26.22 1.30
N ALA A 109 40.27 27.20 0.42
CA ALA A 109 38.90 27.56 0.07
C ALA A 109 38.11 26.40 -0.53
N THR A 110 38.70 25.63 -1.46
CA THR A 110 38.01 24.48 -2.06
C THR A 110 37.71 23.39 -1.04
N ILE A 111 38.64 23.08 -0.13
CA ILE A 111 38.44 22.09 0.94
C ILE A 111 37.27 22.51 1.84
N VAL A 112 37.23 23.77 2.28
CA VAL A 112 36.15 24.28 3.14
C VAL A 112 34.80 24.22 2.43
N VAL A 113 34.74 24.71 1.19
CA VAL A 113 33.49 24.71 0.41
C VAL A 113 32.98 23.29 0.17
N VAL A 114 33.86 22.36 -0.23
CA VAL A 114 33.49 20.95 -0.42
C VAL A 114 33.00 20.33 0.89
N ALA A 115 33.68 20.56 2.01
CA ALA A 115 33.25 20.03 3.31
C ALA A 115 31.85 20.54 3.70
N VAL A 116 31.56 21.82 3.49
CA VAL A 116 30.24 22.42 3.76
C VAL A 116 29.17 21.83 2.84
N LEU A 117 29.45 21.71 1.53
CA LEU A 117 28.50 21.13 0.58
C LEU A 117 28.21 19.65 0.87
N LEU A 118 29.23 18.88 1.27
CA LEU A 118 29.06 17.49 1.70
C LEU A 118 28.22 17.39 2.98
N ALA A 119 28.40 18.30 3.94
CA ALA A 119 27.57 18.34 5.13
C ALA A 119 26.10 18.64 4.79
N ILE A 120 25.85 19.62 3.92
CA ILE A 120 24.49 19.94 3.44
C ILE A 120 23.90 18.75 2.67
N ALA A 121 24.67 18.15 1.77
CA ALA A 121 24.24 16.98 1.00
C ALA A 121 23.92 15.79 1.90
N ALA A 122 24.74 15.55 2.94
CA ALA A 122 24.50 14.49 3.92
C ALA A 122 23.22 14.74 4.72
N VAL A 123 22.96 15.98 5.16
CA VAL A 123 21.71 16.33 5.86
C VAL A 123 20.50 16.19 4.94
N ALA A 124 20.62 16.63 3.68
CA ALA A 124 19.56 16.48 2.69
C ALA A 124 19.28 15.01 2.37
N ALA A 125 20.32 14.19 2.19
CA ALA A 125 20.21 12.76 1.97
C ALA A 125 19.61 12.04 3.19
N TRP A 126 20.02 12.39 4.40
CA TRP A 126 19.45 11.87 5.63
C TRP A 126 17.95 12.19 5.72
N ARG A 127 17.57 13.45 5.47
CA ARG A 127 16.17 13.90 5.44
C ARG A 127 15.34 13.12 4.42
N ALA A 128 15.91 12.83 3.25
CA ALA A 128 15.25 12.01 2.23
C ALA A 128 15.16 10.52 2.64
N GLN A 129 16.19 9.98 3.27
CA GLN A 129 16.25 8.59 3.73
C GLN A 129 15.25 8.28 4.84
N LEU A 130 14.98 9.24 5.74
CA LEU A 130 13.95 9.09 6.76
C LEU A 130 12.56 8.78 6.18
N GLY A 131 12.25 9.23 4.96
CA GLY A 131 11.00 8.89 4.28
C GLY A 131 11.02 7.54 3.54
N TYR A 132 12.20 7.05 3.13
CA TYR A 132 12.36 5.79 2.38
C TYR A 132 12.51 4.55 3.29
N GLY A 133 12.94 4.76 4.54
CA GLY A 133 13.15 3.68 5.52
C GLY A 133 11.91 2.83 5.74
N ASP A 134 10.76 3.47 5.96
CA ASP A 134 9.48 2.80 6.25
C ASP A 134 9.02 1.86 5.13
N ILE A 135 9.17 2.30 3.87
CA ILE A 135 8.74 1.53 2.69
C ILE A 135 9.61 0.27 2.54
N ARG A 136 10.91 0.39 2.80
CA ARG A 136 11.86 -0.73 2.67
C ARG A 136 11.77 -1.71 3.83
N THR A 137 11.52 -1.23 5.05
CA THR A 137 11.30 -2.12 6.19
C THR A 137 10.01 -2.91 6.05
N ALA A 138 8.94 -2.29 5.51
CA ALA A 138 7.68 -2.97 5.23
C ALA A 138 7.83 -4.07 4.16
N LEU A 139 8.56 -3.80 3.07
CA LEU A 139 8.80 -4.79 2.01
C LEU A 139 9.74 -5.92 2.46
N ARG A 140 10.71 -5.62 3.32
CA ARG A 140 11.65 -6.62 3.82
C ARG A 140 10.98 -7.58 4.79
N SER A 141 10.12 -7.10 5.68
CA SER A 141 9.36 -7.99 6.56
C SER A 141 8.48 -8.94 5.75
N ASP A 142 7.92 -8.46 4.64
CA ASP A 142 7.09 -9.24 3.71
C ASP A 142 7.89 -10.43 3.14
N LEU A 143 9.04 -10.17 2.52
CA LEU A 143 9.87 -11.20 1.89
C LEU A 143 10.52 -12.18 2.87
N THR A 144 10.78 -11.75 4.10
CA THR A 144 11.47 -12.61 5.09
C THR A 144 10.49 -13.56 5.78
N ASN A 145 9.23 -13.16 5.89
CA ASN A 145 8.18 -14.02 6.43
C ASN A 145 7.85 -15.15 5.44
N GLU A 146 7.92 -14.86 4.13
CA GLU A 146 7.67 -15.82 3.04
C GLU A 146 8.74 -16.93 2.94
N GLY A 147 10.01 -16.63 3.27
CA GLY A 147 11.10 -17.61 3.24
C GLY A 147 11.20 -18.51 4.48
N LEU A 148 10.55 -18.16 5.58
CA LEU A 148 10.49 -19.00 6.78
C LEU A 148 9.43 -20.10 6.66
N ASP A 149 8.35 -19.83 5.92
CA ASP A 149 7.31 -20.81 5.64
C ASP A 149 7.81 -21.89 4.67
N ASP A 150 8.59 -21.52 3.65
CA ASP A 150 9.16 -22.47 2.67
C ASP A 150 10.27 -23.38 3.28
N ALA A 151 10.91 -22.93 4.36
CA ALA A 151 11.94 -23.69 5.10
C ALA A 151 11.37 -24.56 6.23
N ALA A 152 10.12 -24.31 6.66
CA ALA A 152 9.41 -25.16 7.61
C ALA A 152 8.81 -26.41 6.92
N ASP A 153 8.70 -26.38 5.59
CA ASP A 153 8.17 -27.44 4.73
C ASP A 153 9.27 -28.34 4.09
N ALA A 154 10.54 -28.20 4.51
CA ALA A 154 11.69 -29.02 4.07
C ALA A 154 12.28 -29.87 5.20
#